data_AF-A0A7I9VRN2-F1
#
_entry.id   AF-A0A7I9VRN2-F1
#
_cell.length_a   1.000
_cell.length_b   1.000
_cell.length_c   1.000
_cell.angle_alpha   90.00
_cell.angle_beta   90.00
_cell.angle_gamma   90.00
#
_symmetry.space_group_name_H-M   'P 1'
#
loop_
_entity.id
_entity.type
_entity.pdbx_description
1 polymer ?
#
loop_
_entity_poly.entity_id
_entity_poly.type
_entity_poly.pdbx_seq_one_letter_code
_entity_poly.pdbx_strand_id
1 'polypeptide(L)' 'MAERRGGVVPGSDALKSALRWLSEQRTADPAASRLKLIDEAALRFDLAPNDVEFLAMNWKE' A
#
# COMPACT_ATOMS: atom_id res chain seq x y z
N MET A 1 -8.38 -16.13 -24.94
CA MET A 1 -7.55 -15.20 -24.15
C MET A 1 -8.44 -14.02 -23.77
N ALA A 2 -9.10 -14.09 -22.62
CA ALA A 2 -9.85 -12.98 -22.02
C ALA A 2 -10.08 -13.38 -20.56
N GLU A 3 -9.11 -13.04 -19.71
CA GLU A 3 -9.13 -13.38 -18.30
C GLU A 3 -10.24 -12.60 -17.61
N ARG A 4 -11.15 -13.36 -17.00
CA ARG A 4 -12.39 -12.88 -16.42
C ARG A 4 -12.04 -12.19 -15.11
N ARG A 5 -12.17 -10.86 -15.08
CA ARG A 5 -12.41 -10.02 -13.90
C ARG A 5 -11.96 -10.69 -12.59
N GLY A 6 -10.65 -10.72 -12.37
CA GLY A 6 -10.14 -10.90 -11.02
C GLY A 6 -10.67 -9.74 -10.21
N GLY A 7 -11.65 -9.96 -9.35
CA GLY A 7 -11.90 -9.04 -8.26
C GLY A 7 -10.57 -8.91 -7.55
N VAL A 8 -9.90 -7.77 -7.68
CA VAL A 8 -8.77 -7.43 -6.85
C VAL A 8 -9.33 -7.48 -5.44
N VAL A 9 -9.03 -8.54 -4.72
CA VAL A 9 -9.17 -8.56 -3.27
C VAL A 9 -7.90 -7.84 -2.83
N PRO A 10 -7.95 -6.57 -2.38
CA PRO A 10 -6.78 -5.93 -1.78
C PRO A 10 -6.53 -6.67 -0.47
N GLY A 11 -5.74 -7.73 -0.56
CA GLY A 11 -5.64 -8.75 0.48
C GLY A 11 -4.45 -9.68 0.28
N SER A 12 -3.52 -9.32 -0.58
CA SER A 12 -2.20 -9.93 -0.62
C SER A 12 -1.51 -9.66 0.72
N ASP A 13 -0.82 -10.65 1.27
CA ASP A 13 -0.03 -10.50 2.50
C ASP A 13 0.91 -9.28 2.43
N ALA A 14 1.40 -8.95 1.22
CA ALA A 14 2.15 -7.74 0.92
C ALA A 14 1.44 -6.46 1.34
N LEU A 15 0.14 -6.29 1.06
CA LEU A 15 -0.63 -5.10 1.45
C LEU A 15 -0.74 -4.98 2.98
N LYS A 16 -0.97 -6.09 3.68
CA LYS A 16 -1.03 -6.11 5.15
C LYS A 16 0.33 -5.77 5.76
N SER A 17 1.41 -6.33 5.21
CA SER A 17 2.77 -6.03 5.65
C SER A 17 3.15 -4.57 5.37
N ALA A 18 2.74 -4.03 4.21
CA ALA A 18 2.90 -2.62 3.87
C ALA A 18 2.15 -1.72 4.85
N LEU A 19 0.87 -1.99 5.14
CA LEU A 19 0.08 -1.23 6.12
C LEU A 19 0.70 -1.24 7.52
N ARG A 20 1.21 -2.40 7.95
CA ARG A 20 1.92 -2.52 9.23
C ARG A 20 3.16 -1.63 9.25
N TRP A 21 3.97 -1.72 8.21
CA TRP A 21 5.19 -0.93 8.07
C TRP A 21 4.90 0.57 7.98
N LEU A 22 3.84 0.96 7.26
CA LEU A 22 3.38 2.35 7.13
C LEU A 22 2.98 2.94 8.49
N SER A 23 2.27 2.18 9.33
CA SER A 23 1.92 2.60 10.70
C SER A 23 3.15 2.71 11.61
N GLU A 24 4.10 1.79 11.48
CA GLU A 24 5.38 1.85 12.20
C GLU A 24 6.21 3.07 11.77
N GLN A 25 6.31 3.34 10.47
CA GLN A 25 6.98 4.53 9.96
C GLN A 25 6.28 5.82 10.35
N ARG A 26 4.95 5.87 10.34
CA ARG A 26 4.24 7.07 10.80
C ARG A 26 4.43 7.33 12.29
N THR A 27 4.63 6.28 13.09
CA THR A 27 4.94 6.40 14.52
C THR A 27 6.37 6.88 14.73
N ALA A 28 7.32 6.41 13.92
CA ALA A 28 8.72 6.82 13.95
C ALA A 28 8.93 8.24 13.40
N ASP A 29 8.20 8.60 12.33
CA ASP A 29 8.28 9.87 11.64
C ASP A 29 6.86 10.39 11.28
N PRO A 30 6.21 11.10 12.21
CA PRO A 30 4.89 11.68 11.97
C PRO A 30 4.92 12.86 10.98
N ALA A 31 6.10 13.35 10.58
CA ALA A 31 6.27 14.40 9.58
C ALA A 31 6.46 13.84 8.16
N ALA A 32 6.66 12.53 8.02
CA ALA A 32 6.90 11.89 6.74
C ALA A 32 5.68 12.04 5.83
N SER A 33 5.94 12.48 4.61
CA SER A 33 4.90 12.60 3.59
C SER A 33 4.32 11.23 3.29
N ARG A 34 3.01 11.11 3.41
CA ARG A 34 2.30 9.85 3.19
C ARG A 34 2.58 9.24 1.81
N LEU A 35 2.72 10.06 0.77
CA LEU A 35 3.11 9.60 -0.58
C LEU A 35 4.49 8.95 -0.58
N LYS A 36 5.46 9.49 0.16
CA LYS A 36 6.80 8.87 0.31
C LYS A 36 6.70 7.51 0.99
N LEU A 37 5.96 7.44 2.09
CA LEU A 37 5.78 6.18 2.82
C LEU A 37 5.11 5.12 1.93
N ILE A 38 4.09 5.50 1.17
CA ILE A 38 3.40 4.59 0.24
C ILE A 38 4.36 4.13 -0.87
N ASP A 39 5.17 5.03 -1.45
CA ASP A 39 6.13 4.70 -2.49
C ASP A 39 7.25 3.76 -1.99
N GLU A 40 7.78 4.02 -0.79
CA GLU A 40 8.74 3.13 -0.13
C GLU A 40 8.14 1.77 0.20
N ALA A 41 6.89 1.74 0.68
CA ALA A 41 6.18 0.49 0.91
C ALA A 41 5.93 -0.27 -0.41
N ALA A 42 5.64 0.44 -1.50
CA ALA A 42 5.44 -0.15 -2.81
C ALA A 42 6.70 -0.84 -3.34
N LEU A 43 7.84 -0.15 -3.26
CA LEU A 43 9.14 -0.68 -3.64
C LEU A 43 9.58 -1.82 -2.73
N ARG A 44 9.28 -1.76 -1.43
CA ARG A 44 9.74 -2.75 -0.44
C ARG A 44 8.93 -4.04 -0.47
N PHE A 45 7.62 -3.94 -0.66
CA PHE A 45 6.69 -5.08 -0.61
C PHE A 45 6.23 -5.54 -2.00
N ASP A 46 6.77 -4.96 -3.07
CA ASP A 46 6.37 -5.23 -4.46
C ASP A 46 4.85 -5.04 -4.64
N LEU A 47 4.34 -3.91 -4.14
CA LEU A 47 2.91 -3.61 -4.25
C LEU A 47 2.57 -3.37 -5.72
N ALA A 48 1.48 -4.00 -6.16
CA ALA A 48 0.94 -3.69 -7.48
C ALA A 48 0.52 -2.21 -7.51
N PRO A 49 0.61 -1.53 -8.67
CA PRO A 49 0.16 -0.15 -8.79
C PRO A 49 -1.29 0.02 -8.33
N ASN A 50 -2.14 -0.99 -8.52
CA ASN A 50 -3.52 -0.98 -8.00
C ASN A 50 -3.60 -0.98 -6.46
N ASP A 51 -2.69 -1.66 -5.76
CA ASP A 51 -2.61 -1.65 -4.29
C ASP A 51 -2.08 -0.31 -3.78
N VAL A 52 -1.11 0.27 -4.47
CA VAL A 52 -0.56 1.61 -4.18
C VAL A 52 -1.64 2.68 -4.32
N GLU A 53 -2.40 2.64 -5.41
CA GLU A 53 -3.54 3.55 -5.63
C GLU A 53 -4.64 3.33 -4.59
N PHE A 54 -4.94 2.07 -4.24
CA PHE A 54 -5.87 1.76 -3.16
C PHE A 54 -5.42 2.36 -1.83
N LEU A 55 -4.14 2.21 -1.48
CA LEU A 55 -3.51 2.80 -0.30
C LEU A 55 -3.54 4.33 -0.34
N ALA A 56 -3.24 4.95 -1.48
CA ALA A 56 -3.29 6.39 -1.66
C ALA A 56 -4.71 6.96 -1.50
N MET A 57 -5.72 6.21 -1.97
CA MET A 57 -7.13 6.64 -1.93
C MET A 57 -7.85 6.32 -0.60
N ASN A 58 -7.66 5.12 -0.05
CA ASN A 58 -8.42 4.62 1.12
C ASN A 58 -7.77 4.93 2.45
N TRP A 59 -6.44 4.97 2.50
CA TRP A 59 -5.80 5.51 3.67
C TRP A 59 -6.15 7.02 3.63
N LYS A 60 -6.91 7.52 4.59
CA LYS A 60 -7.21 8.94 4.77
C LYS A 60 -7.28 9.09 6.28
N GLU A 61 -6.46 10.00 6.80
CA GLU A 61 -6.59 10.45 8.19
C GLU A 61 -7.93 11.17 8.37
#